data_AF-A0A950QBR2-F1
#
_entry.id   AF-A0A950QBR2-F1
#
_cell.length_a   1.000
_cell.length_b   1.000
_cell.length_c   1.000
_cell.angle_alpha   90.00
_cell.angle_beta   90.00
_cell.angle_gamma   90.00
#
_symmetry.space_group_name_H-M   'P 1'
#
loop_
_entity.id
_entity.type
_entity.pdbx_description
1 polymer ?
#
loop_
_entity_poly.entity_id
_entity_poly.type
_entity_poly.pdbx_seq_one_letter_code
_entity_poly.pdbx_strand_id
1 'polypeptide(L)'
;MEFELLDGYLLTGAPAKHDVIARLLTTRPEAPGAAAFYEGMQRLGARTSDLTLIALRLVLAGKKADDANVTALRDILARAKRNDPAAPGEYRNALS
;
A
#
# COMPACT_ATOMS: atom_id res chain seq x y z
N MET A 1 1.75 -13.94 0.67
CA MET A 1 0.44 -14.18 1.28
C MET A 1 -0.08 -13.04 2.13
N GLU A 2 0.62 -12.55 3.16
CA GLU A 2 -0.01 -11.62 4.13
C GLU A 2 -0.51 -10.28 3.54
N PHE A 3 0.11 -9.77 2.47
CA PHE A 3 -0.22 -8.48 1.86
C PHE A 3 -0.75 -8.55 0.42
N GLU A 4 -1.12 -9.74 -0.08
CA GLU A 4 -1.46 -9.95 -1.49
C GLU A 4 -2.61 -9.07 -1.99
N LEU A 5 -3.62 -8.82 -1.14
CA LEU A 5 -4.75 -7.95 -1.50
C LEU A 5 -4.32 -6.49 -1.66
N LEU A 6 -3.45 -6.00 -0.78
CA LEU A 6 -2.93 -4.64 -0.85
C LEU A 6 -1.98 -4.50 -2.04
N ASP A 7 -1.09 -5.46 -2.24
CA ASP A 7 -0.17 -5.49 -3.38
C ASP A 7 -0.91 -5.52 -4.71
N GLY A 8 -1.92 -6.39 -4.83
CA GLY A 8 -2.79 -6.47 -6.00
C GLY A 8 -3.46 -5.13 -6.32
N TYR A 9 -4.06 -4.50 -5.31
CA TYR A 9 -4.71 -3.20 -5.48
C TYR A 9 -3.73 -2.11 -5.92
N LEU A 10 -2.57 -2.03 -5.28
CA LEU A 10 -1.57 -1.01 -5.61
C LEU A 10 -1.05 -1.17 -7.05
N LEU A 11 -0.76 -2.41 -7.45
CA LEU A 11 -0.18 -2.72 -8.77
C LEU A 11 -1.20 -2.65 -9.90
N THR A 12 -2.42 -3.14 -9.68
CA THR A 12 -3.40 -3.40 -10.75
C THR A 12 -4.71 -2.63 -10.60
N GLY A 13 -4.97 -2.04 -9.43
CA GLY A 13 -6.26 -1.45 -9.08
C GLY A 13 -7.33 -2.48 -8.69
N ALA A 14 -7.00 -3.78 -8.65
CA ALA A 14 -7.89 -4.86 -8.24
C ALA A 14 -7.30 -5.65 -7.05
N PRO A 15 -8.11 -6.07 -6.05
CA PRO A 15 -9.57 -5.89 -5.93
C PRO A 15 -9.94 -4.43 -5.59
N ALA A 16 -11.23 -4.14 -5.43
CA ALA A 16 -11.68 -2.79 -5.15
C ALA A 16 -11.11 -2.25 -3.82
N LYS A 17 -10.82 -0.94 -3.78
CA LYS A 17 -10.21 -0.29 -2.61
C LYS A 17 -10.96 -0.54 -1.30
N HIS A 18 -12.30 -0.57 -1.34
CA HIS A 18 -13.10 -0.76 -0.14
C HIS A 18 -12.90 -2.16 0.48
N ASP A 19 -12.71 -3.19 -0.35
CA ASP A 19 -12.43 -4.55 0.12
C ASP A 19 -11.05 -4.64 0.78
N VAL A 20 -10.05 -3.97 0.18
CA VAL A 20 -8.70 -3.88 0.75
C VAL A 20 -8.73 -3.20 2.11
N ILE A 21 -9.43 -2.07 2.23
CA ILE A 21 -9.55 -1.34 3.49
C ILE A 21 -10.28 -2.19 4.53
N ALA A 22 -11.40 -2.81 4.17
CA ALA A 22 -12.14 -3.70 5.08
C ALA A 22 -11.25 -4.83 5.59
N ARG A 23 -10.45 -5.44 4.71
CA ARG A 23 -9.50 -6.50 5.10
C ARG A 23 -8.42 -5.97 6.04
N LEU A 24 -7.78 -4.85 5.71
CA LEU A 24 -6.72 -4.24 6.53
C LEU A 24 -7.22 -3.87 7.93
N LEU A 25 -8.45 -3.36 8.03
CA LEU A 25 -9.06 -3.02 9.32
C LEU A 25 -9.46 -4.25 10.14
N THR A 26 -9.67 -5.40 9.49
CA THR A 26 -9.98 -6.68 10.13
C THR A 26 -8.73 -7.38 10.62
N THR A 27 -7.68 -7.47 9.79
CA THR A 27 -6.45 -8.18 10.14
C THR A 27 -5.47 -7.35 10.93
N ARG A 28 -5.42 -6.04 10.67
CA ARG A 28 -4.50 -5.07 11.27
C ARG A 28 -3.08 -5.62 11.45
N PRO A 29 -2.38 -5.97 10.35
CA PRO A 29 -1.02 -6.48 10.45
C PRO A 29 -0.15 -5.58 11.32
N GLU A 30 0.61 -6.19 12.22
CA GLU A 30 1.39 -5.47 13.21
C GLU A 30 2.70 -4.96 12.61
N ALA A 31 2.94 -3.65 12.75
CA ALA A 31 4.24 -3.04 12.49
C ALA A 31 4.37 -1.74 13.28
N PRO A 32 5.58 -1.34 13.69
CA PRO A 32 5.81 -0.05 14.34
C PRO A 32 5.27 1.11 13.48
N GLY A 33 4.30 1.86 14.02
CA GLY A 33 3.68 2.99 13.32
C GLY A 33 2.48 2.65 12.43
N ALA A 34 2.11 1.37 12.25
CA ALA A 34 0.93 0.99 11.45
C ALA A 34 -0.41 1.41 12.08
N ALA A 35 -0.47 1.50 13.42
CA ALA A 35 -1.69 1.82 14.17
C ALA A 35 -2.37 3.11 13.73
N ALA A 36 -1.59 4.19 13.52
CA ALA A 36 -2.12 5.48 13.09
C ALA A 36 -2.79 5.42 11.70
N PHE A 37 -2.29 4.56 10.80
CA PHE A 37 -2.91 4.35 9.49
C PHE A 37 -4.27 3.65 9.62
N TYR A 38 -4.38 2.65 10.49
CA TYR A 38 -5.66 1.98 10.75
C TYR A 38 -6.69 2.94 11.35
N GLU A 39 -6.31 3.78 12.30
CA GLU A 39 -7.21 4.80 12.85
C GLU A 39 -7.70 5.78 11.77
N GLY A 40 -6.81 6.25 10.90
CA GLY A 40 -7.18 7.11 9.77
C GLY A 40 -8.15 6.40 8.81
N MET A 41 -7.87 5.14 8.49
CA MET A 41 -8.73 4.32 7.63
C MET A 41 -10.11 4.07 8.23
N GLN A 42 -10.22 3.87 9.55
CA GLN A 42 -11.53 3.72 10.21
C GLN A 42 -12.40 4.97 10.05
N ARG A 43 -11.80 6.17 10.09
CA ARG A 43 -12.53 7.44 9.97
C ARG A 43 -12.88 7.76 8.51
N LEU A 44 -11.98 7.45 7.58
CA LEU A 44 -12.13 7.84 6.18
C LEU A 44 -12.83 6.77 5.33
N GLY A 45 -12.71 5.49 5.70
CA GLY A 45 -13.21 4.36 4.92
C GLY A 45 -12.69 4.43 3.48
N ALA A 46 -13.60 4.29 2.51
CA ALA A 46 -13.27 4.36 1.07
C ALA A 46 -12.69 5.71 0.62
N ARG A 47 -12.76 6.78 1.43
CA ARG A 47 -12.12 8.07 1.14
C ARG A 47 -10.63 8.11 1.48
N THR A 48 -10.10 7.03 2.08
CA THR A 48 -8.66 6.87 2.29
C THR A 48 -7.92 7.04 0.97
N SER A 49 -6.85 7.86 0.99
CA SER A 49 -6.04 8.12 -0.19
C SER A 49 -5.15 6.92 -0.53
N ASP A 50 -4.83 6.75 -1.81
CA ASP A 50 -3.86 5.74 -2.24
C ASP A 50 -2.49 5.97 -1.60
N LEU A 51 -2.11 7.23 -1.37
CA LEU A 51 -0.86 7.57 -0.67
C LEU A 51 -0.82 6.99 0.75
N THR A 52 -1.96 6.96 1.46
CA THR A 52 -2.07 6.33 2.77
C THR A 52 -1.81 4.81 2.67
N LEU A 53 -2.31 4.16 1.63
CA LEU A 53 -2.10 2.72 1.40
C LEU A 53 -0.65 2.40 1.00
N ILE A 54 -0.02 3.27 0.21
CA ILE A 54 1.40 3.20 -0.15
C ILE A 54 2.28 3.35 1.10
N ALA A 55 2.02 4.38 1.90
CA ALA A 55 2.76 4.64 3.13
C ALA A 55 2.61 3.48 4.14
N LEU A 56 1.39 2.95 4.32
CA LEU A 56 1.19 1.76 5.14
C LEU A 56 1.98 0.57 4.61
N ARG A 57 1.99 0.33 3.30
CA ARG A 57 2.70 -0.81 2.73
C ARG A 57 4.21 -0.76 2.98
N LEU A 58 4.80 0.43 2.95
CA LEU A 58 6.19 0.68 3.34
C LEU A 58 6.42 0.33 4.81
N VAL A 59 5.55 0.82 5.70
CA VAL A 59 5.64 0.52 7.14
C VAL A 59 5.54 -0.98 7.41
N LEU A 60 4.63 -1.68 6.74
CA LEU A 60 4.48 -3.13 6.84
C LEU A 60 5.68 -3.90 6.28
N ALA A 61 6.46 -3.30 5.37
CA ALA A 61 7.75 -3.83 4.92
C ALA A 61 8.92 -3.46 5.84
N GLY A 62 8.68 -2.82 6.99
CA GLY A 62 9.74 -2.30 7.86
C GLY A 62 10.51 -1.12 7.25
N LYS A 63 9.98 -0.48 6.19
CA LYS A 63 10.57 0.71 5.56
C LYS A 63 9.99 1.97 6.18
N LYS A 64 10.73 3.07 6.05
CA LYS A 64 10.28 4.39 6.47
C LYS A 64 9.30 4.97 5.45
N ALA A 65 8.14 5.42 5.91
CA ALA A 65 7.16 6.12 5.08
C ALA A 65 7.41 7.64 5.08
N ASP A 66 8.58 8.06 4.60
CA ASP A 66 8.88 9.48 4.34
C ASP A 66 8.62 9.87 2.88
N ASP A 67 8.66 11.17 2.59
CA ASP A 67 8.31 11.72 1.28
C ASP A 67 9.09 11.09 0.13
N ALA A 68 10.38 10.80 0.35
CA ALA A 68 11.24 10.19 -0.66
C ALA A 68 10.78 8.76 -0.99
N ASN A 69 10.58 7.92 0.02
CA ASN A 69 10.17 6.53 -0.18
C ASN A 69 8.74 6.43 -0.72
N VAL A 70 7.83 7.27 -0.22
CA VAL A 70 6.44 7.33 -0.70
C VAL A 70 6.39 7.78 -2.16
N THR A 71 7.18 8.80 -2.53
CA THR A 71 7.25 9.29 -3.91
C THR A 71 7.82 8.23 -4.85
N ALA A 72 8.94 7.59 -4.47
CA ALA A 72 9.55 6.54 -5.27
C ALA A 72 8.58 5.37 -5.50
N LEU A 73 7.91 4.89 -4.45
CA LEU A 73 6.97 3.78 -4.57
C LEU A 73 5.74 4.18 -5.40
N ARG A 74 5.21 5.39 -5.23
CA ARG A 74 4.11 5.93 -6.04
C ARG A 74 4.46 5.96 -7.52
N ASP A 75 5.67 6.36 -7.87
CA ASP A 75 6.10 6.48 -9.27
C ASP A 75 6.28 5.10 -9.92
N ILE A 76 6.74 4.10 -9.17
CA ILE A 76 6.73 2.68 -9.59
C ILE A 76 5.30 2.22 -9.85
N LEU A 77 4.37 2.46 -8.93
CA LEU A 77 2.96 2.05 -9.07
C LEU A 77 2.26 2.75 -10.23
N ALA A 78 2.56 4.02 -10.48
CA ALA A 78 2.06 4.75 -11.64
C ALA A 78 2.53 4.14 -12.97
N ARG A 79 3.74 3.59 -13.01
CA ARG A 79 4.24 2.81 -14.16
C ARG A 79 3.57 1.44 -14.26
N ALA A 80 3.38 0.73 -13.15
CA ALA A 80 2.67 -0.55 -13.12
C ALA A 80 1.25 -0.42 -13.71
N LYS A 81 0.51 0.64 -13.35
CA LYS A 81 -0.83 0.94 -13.89
C LYS A 81 -0.83 1.28 -15.39
N ARG A 82 0.33 1.58 -15.98
CA ARG A 82 0.52 1.77 -17.44
C ARG A 82 1.05 0.51 -18.13
N ASN A 83 0.99 -0.65 -17.47
CA ASN A 83 1.47 -1.94 -17.96
C ASN A 83 2.99 -1.99 -18.24
N ASP A 84 3.80 -1.24 -17.49
CA ASP A 84 5.26 -1.40 -17.51
C ASP A 84 5.64 -2.77 -16.90
N PRO A 85 6.24 -3.69 -17.67
CA PRO A 85 6.57 -5.04 -17.19
C PRO A 85 7.68 -5.07 -16.13
N ALA A 86 8.51 -4.01 -16.03
CA ALA A 86 9.56 -3.93 -15.03
C ALA A 86 9.03 -3.50 -13.65
N ALA A 87 7.95 -2.71 -13.63
CA ALA A 87 7.43 -2.08 -12.42
C ALA A 87 7.07 -3.07 -11.28
N PRO A 88 6.46 -4.25 -11.53
CA PRO A 88 6.21 -5.22 -10.46
C PRO A 88 7.50 -5.77 -9.81
N GLY A 89 8.59 -5.88 -10.57
CA GLY A 89 9.90 -6.28 -10.06
C GLY A 89 10.49 -5.20 -9.16
N GLU A 90 10.48 -3.96 -9.64
CA GLU A 90 10.95 -2.79 -8.87
C GLU A 90 10.14 -2.58 -7.59
N TYR A 91 8.82 -2.77 -7.64
CA TYR A 91 7.94 -2.73 -6.47
C TYR A 91 8.37 -3.71 -5.39
N ARG A 92 8.64 -4.97 -5.75
CA ARG A 92 9.11 -5.99 -4.81
C ARG A 92 10.48 -5.65 -4.23
N ASN A 93 11.39 -5.15 -5.06
CA ASN A 93 12.72 -4.73 -4.62
C ASN A 93 12.66 -3.57 -3.62
N ALA A 94 11.76 -2.60 -3.83
CA ALA A 94 11.58 -1.47 -2.93
C ALA A 94 11.03 -1.89 -1.54
N LEU A 95 10.37 -3.05 -1.46
CA LEU A 95 9.75 -3.59 -0.25
C LEU A 95 10.54 -4.73 0.40
N SER A 96 11.65 -5.15 -0.21
CA SER A 96 12.60 -6.14 0.35
C SER A 96 13.63 -5.42 1.19
#